data_AF-A0A5K1U7P2-F1
#
_entry.id   AF-A0A5K1U7P2-F1
#
_cell.length_a   1.000
_cell.length_b   1.000
_cell.length_c   1.000
_cell.angle_alpha   90.00
_cell.angle_beta   90.00
_cell.angle_gamma   90.00
#
_symmetry.space_group_name_H-M   'P 1'
#
loop_
_entity.id
_entity.type
_entity.pdbx_description
1 polymer ?
#
loop_
_entity_poly.entity_id
_entity_poly.type
_entity_poly.pdbx_seq_one_letter_code
_entity_poly.pdbx_strand_id
1 'polypeptide(L)'
;MAALSNLAPNRLTSSSPAFYKGCPTASEGGGVAAGSVFSLVNVIPPPPLIFLVPLVGFPMGRTVVVLGGGISGLAASYHLSRAPCPPKVVLVEGSERLGGWIRSIRGPDGAVFELGPRGIRPAGALGARTLLMVMLGGSWLQTLEARSCVLSQELFQQEAEKAVATQLGLKEPPSHCLVHLHKNCIPQYTLGHWQKLQSATQYLAAQKLPLTLAGASYEGVAVNDCIESGRQAAAQVLGTESNI
;
A
#
# COMPACT_ATOMS: atom_id res chain seq x y z
N MET A 1 -18.03 36.22 -40.71
CA MET A 1 -19.25 36.44 -39.89
C MET A 1 -19.04 35.70 -38.57
N ALA A 2 -18.55 36.39 -37.54
CA ALA A 2 -19.35 36.96 -36.43
C ALA A 2 -19.83 35.85 -35.46
N ALA A 3 -19.68 35.90 -34.14
CA ALA A 3 -19.12 36.90 -33.23
C ALA A 3 -18.78 36.23 -31.89
N LEU A 4 -17.97 36.95 -31.10
CA LEU A 4 -17.59 36.75 -29.71
C LEU A 4 -18.78 36.72 -28.72
N SER A 5 -18.55 36.12 -27.56
CA SER A 5 -18.93 36.55 -26.19
C SER A 5 -19.06 35.31 -25.28
N ASN A 6 -18.76 35.26 -23.98
CA ASN A 6 -18.11 36.11 -22.99
C ASN A 6 -18.13 35.28 -21.67
N LEU A 7 -17.20 35.57 -20.73
CA LEU A 7 -17.37 35.59 -19.24
C LEU A 7 -17.97 34.35 -18.53
N ALA A 8 -17.53 33.84 -17.38
CA ALA A 8 -16.49 34.08 -16.37
C ALA A 8 -16.66 32.94 -15.32
N PRO A 9 -15.78 32.80 -14.31
CA PRO A 9 -15.67 31.60 -13.46
C PRO A 9 -16.63 31.63 -12.27
N ASN A 10 -17.07 30.48 -11.76
CA ASN A 10 -17.75 30.41 -10.47
C ASN A 10 -17.06 29.54 -9.43
N ARG A 11 -16.97 30.17 -8.27
CA ARG A 11 -16.26 29.91 -7.04
C ARG A 11 -17.07 28.95 -6.14
N LEU A 12 -16.34 28.18 -5.33
CA LEU A 12 -16.71 27.52 -4.07
C LEU A 12 -18.18 27.58 -3.63
N THR A 13 -18.80 26.40 -3.41
CA THR A 13 -19.79 26.25 -2.35
C THR A 13 -19.57 24.95 -1.57
N SER A 14 -19.40 25.14 -0.27
CA SER A 14 -19.48 24.16 0.80
C SER A 14 -20.86 23.53 0.88
N SER A 15 -20.95 22.22 1.08
CA SER A 15 -22.15 21.61 1.68
C SER A 15 -21.81 20.34 2.46
N SER A 16 -21.81 20.45 3.78
CA SER A 16 -22.28 19.39 4.68
C SER A 16 -23.77 19.64 4.94
N PRO A 17 -24.60 18.59 5.05
CA PRO A 17 -25.16 18.17 6.36
C PRO A 17 -25.29 16.62 6.44
N ALA A 18 -25.57 15.90 7.52
CA ALA A 18 -26.38 16.10 8.73
C ALA A 18 -25.84 15.13 9.82
N PHE A 19 -25.67 15.51 11.09
CA PHE A 19 -26.68 15.52 12.17
C PHE A 19 -27.64 14.31 12.21
N TYR A 20 -27.38 13.38 13.13
CA TYR A 20 -28.43 12.58 13.79
C TYR A 20 -28.19 12.62 15.30
N LYS A 21 -29.26 12.94 16.04
CA LYS A 21 -29.33 13.15 17.49
C LYS A 21 -30.42 12.23 18.06
N GLY A 22 -30.13 11.58 19.20
CA GLY A 22 -31.07 11.11 20.24
C GLY A 22 -31.53 9.64 20.17
N CYS A 23 -31.16 8.73 21.09
CA CYS A 23 -31.56 8.51 22.52
C CYS A 23 -32.81 7.59 22.66
N PRO A 24 -33.12 6.96 23.84
CA PRO A 24 -32.34 6.62 25.05
C PRO A 24 -32.58 5.18 25.58
N THR A 25 -31.88 4.74 26.65
CA THR A 25 -32.48 4.34 27.95
C THR A 25 -31.43 4.07 29.03
N ALA A 26 -31.73 4.57 30.24
CA ALA A 26 -30.94 4.55 31.46
C ALA A 26 -31.21 3.31 32.35
N SER A 27 -30.28 3.01 33.26
CA SER A 27 -30.60 2.48 34.59
C SER A 27 -29.56 2.99 35.60
N GLU A 28 -30.00 3.85 36.52
CA GLU A 28 -29.29 4.39 37.68
C GLU A 28 -29.11 3.34 38.78
N GLY A 29 -28.18 3.60 39.72
CA GLY A 29 -28.29 3.10 41.08
C GLY A 29 -27.02 3.13 41.93
N GLY A 30 -26.88 4.19 42.75
CA GLY A 30 -26.38 4.08 44.14
C GLY A 30 -24.93 4.48 44.42
N GLY A 31 -24.72 5.62 45.07
CA GLY A 31 -23.45 6.04 45.67
C GLY A 31 -23.42 5.89 47.20
N VAL A 32 -22.23 6.00 47.81
CA VAL A 32 -22.01 6.48 49.19
C VAL A 32 -20.59 7.07 49.29
N ALA A 33 -20.47 8.23 49.94
CA ALA A 33 -19.24 8.96 50.27
C ALA A 33 -18.63 8.52 51.61
N ALA A 34 -17.29 8.65 51.77
CA ALA A 34 -16.59 9.13 52.98
C ALA A 34 -15.09 8.77 52.94
N GLY A 35 -14.23 9.66 53.45
CA GLY A 35 -12.95 9.26 54.05
C GLY A 35 -11.67 9.89 53.48
N SER A 36 -11.50 11.19 53.68
CA SER A 36 -10.23 11.92 53.57
C SER A 36 -9.24 11.53 54.68
N VAL A 37 -7.98 11.22 54.36
CA VAL A 37 -6.80 11.52 55.20
C VAL A 37 -5.60 11.86 54.32
N PHE A 38 -5.27 13.15 54.25
CA PHE A 38 -3.98 13.65 53.80
C PHE A 38 -2.95 13.38 54.91
N SER A 39 -1.81 12.77 54.58
CA SER A 39 -0.63 12.77 55.44
C SER A 39 0.52 13.45 54.71
N LEU A 40 0.79 14.69 55.12
CA LEU A 40 1.96 15.47 54.75
C LEU A 40 3.14 14.96 55.58
N VAL A 41 4.00 14.14 54.96
CA VAL A 41 5.36 13.91 55.48
C VAL A 41 6.30 14.84 54.75
N ASN A 42 6.81 15.82 55.49
CA ASN A 42 7.75 16.82 55.03
C ASN A 42 9.12 16.17 54.83
N VAL A 43 9.39 15.64 53.63
CA VAL A 43 10.71 15.14 53.26
C VAL A 43 11.48 16.30 52.64
N ILE A 44 12.46 16.81 53.38
CA ILE A 44 13.47 17.75 52.90
C ILE A 44 14.15 17.11 51.67
N PRO A 45 14.07 17.70 50.47
CA PRO A 45 14.72 17.12 49.30
C PRO A 45 16.24 17.21 49.47
N PRO A 46 17.01 16.13 49.22
CA PRO A 46 18.44 16.27 49.02
C PRO A 46 18.68 17.19 47.80
N PRO A 47 19.81 17.93 47.74
CA PRO A 47 20.09 18.79 46.60
C PRO A 47 19.99 17.97 45.31
N PRO A 48 19.44 18.51 44.21
CA PRO A 48 19.45 17.80 42.96
C PRO A 48 20.92 17.59 42.58
N LEU A 49 21.39 16.35 42.69
CA LEU A 49 22.47 15.88 41.85
C LEU A 49 21.95 16.06 40.43
N ILE A 50 22.35 17.17 39.81
CA ILE A 50 22.21 17.39 38.39
C ILE A 50 23.11 16.34 37.74
N PHE A 51 22.53 15.17 37.47
CA PHE A 51 23.06 14.31 36.43
C PHE A 51 22.84 15.07 35.13
N LEU A 52 23.84 15.88 34.75
CA LEU A 52 24.08 16.19 33.35
C LEU A 52 24.45 14.86 32.72
N VAL A 53 23.44 14.06 32.36
CA VAL A 53 23.61 13.14 31.25
C VAL A 53 24.02 14.07 30.10
N PRO A 54 25.22 13.93 29.52
CA PRO A 54 25.52 14.69 28.33
C PRO A 54 24.35 14.45 27.38
N LEU A 55 23.75 15.51 26.86
CA LEU A 55 22.98 15.40 25.63
C LEU A 55 24.01 14.97 24.57
N VAL A 56 24.38 13.68 24.60
CA VAL A 56 25.01 12.98 23.50
C VAL A 56 24.00 13.20 22.39
N GLY A 57 24.39 14.08 21.46
CA GLY A 57 23.47 14.84 20.64
C GLY A 57 22.30 13.99 20.19
N PHE A 58 21.07 14.45 20.48
CA PHE A 58 19.92 13.98 19.72
C PHE A 58 20.35 14.08 18.26
N PRO A 59 20.55 12.95 17.54
CA PRO A 59 20.90 13.06 16.15
C PRO A 59 19.73 13.83 15.54
N MET A 60 20.00 14.99 14.93
CA MET A 60 18.98 15.70 14.17
C MET A 60 18.36 14.64 13.26
N GLY A 61 17.10 14.30 13.53
CA GLY A 61 16.54 13.04 13.06
C GLY A 61 16.71 12.95 11.56
N ARG A 62 17.47 11.95 11.08
CA ARG A 62 17.62 11.71 9.64
C ARG A 62 16.21 11.61 9.07
N THR A 63 15.94 12.36 8.01
CA THR A 63 14.67 12.22 7.30
C THR A 63 14.89 11.23 6.17
N VAL A 64 14.06 10.19 6.13
CA VAL A 64 14.08 9.18 5.07
C VAL A 64 12.81 9.35 4.26
N VAL A 65 12.97 9.58 2.96
CA VAL A 65 11.86 9.64 2.02
C VAL A 65 11.73 8.28 1.35
N VAL A 66 10.56 7.66 1.47
CA VAL A 66 10.21 6.42 0.77
C VAL A 66 9.34 6.79 -0.42
N LEU A 67 9.83 6.52 -1.63
CA LEU A 67 9.12 6.80 -2.88
C LEU A 67 8.39 5.54 -3.34
N GLY A 68 7.06 5.60 -3.40
CA GLY A 68 6.18 4.51 -3.79
C GLY A 68 5.51 3.83 -2.59
N GLY A 69 4.21 4.03 -2.42
CA GLY A 69 3.32 3.38 -1.47
C GLY A 69 2.91 1.96 -1.86
N GLY A 70 3.76 1.25 -2.61
CA GLY A 70 3.60 -0.18 -2.91
C GLY A 70 3.95 -1.07 -1.72
N ILE A 71 3.91 -2.39 -1.93
CA ILE A 71 4.21 -3.39 -0.90
C ILE A 71 5.59 -3.13 -0.25
N SER A 72 6.63 -2.93 -1.06
CA SER A 72 7.99 -2.71 -0.57
C SER A 72 8.17 -1.38 0.13
N GLY A 73 7.55 -0.30 -0.35
CA GLY A 73 7.64 1.00 0.33
C GLY A 73 6.89 1.04 1.65
N LEU A 74 5.74 0.36 1.73
CA LEU A 74 5.03 0.17 3.00
C LEU A 74 5.85 -0.69 3.97
N ALA A 75 6.46 -1.79 3.50
CA ALA A 75 7.34 -2.61 4.31
C ALA A 75 8.57 -1.84 4.80
N ALA A 76 9.23 -1.08 3.93
CA ALA A 76 10.36 -0.23 4.30
C ALA A 76 9.96 0.83 5.34
N SER A 77 8.85 1.53 5.12
CA SER A 77 8.33 2.54 6.06
C SER A 77 8.01 1.93 7.42
N TYR A 78 7.40 0.74 7.45
CA TYR A 78 7.11 -0.01 8.66
C TYR A 78 8.40 -0.33 9.42
N HIS A 79 9.41 -0.91 8.76
CA HIS A 79 10.67 -1.28 9.41
C HIS A 79 11.48 -0.06 9.88
N LEU A 80 11.52 1.03 9.10
CA LEU A 80 12.16 2.29 9.50
C LEU A 80 11.51 2.88 10.76
N SER A 81 10.18 2.88 10.83
CA SER A 81 9.43 3.42 11.98
C SER A 81 9.63 2.62 13.27
N ARG A 82 10.07 1.37 13.16
CA ARG A 82 10.29 0.46 14.29
C ARG A 82 11.75 0.33 14.71
N ALA A 83 12.65 1.07 14.10
CA ALA A 83 14.05 1.09 14.50
C ALA A 83 14.20 1.61 15.94
N PRO A 84 15.25 1.22 16.69
CA PRO A 84 15.50 1.72 18.05
C PRO A 84 15.58 3.25 18.13
N CYS A 85 16.15 3.88 17.10
CA CYS A 85 16.21 5.32 16.91
C CYS A 85 15.54 5.65 15.56
N PRO A 86 14.19 5.75 15.51
CA PRO A 86 13.49 5.84 14.25
C PRO A 86 13.74 7.21 13.57
N PRO A 87 14.12 7.24 12.28
CA PRO A 87 14.19 8.47 11.51
C PRO A 87 12.79 9.06 11.28
N LYS A 88 12.73 10.33 10.86
CA LYS A 88 11.48 10.89 10.32
C LYS A 88 11.21 10.23 8.96
N VAL A 89 10.15 9.45 8.85
CA VAL A 89 9.77 8.77 7.60
C VAL A 89 8.73 9.60 6.85
N VAL A 90 8.98 9.87 5.57
CA VAL A 90 8.03 10.51 4.66
C VAL A 90 7.75 9.54 3.52
N LEU A 91 6.55 8.96 3.49
CA LEU A 91 6.10 8.10 2.40
C LEU A 91 5.38 8.94 1.34
N VAL A 92 5.84 8.88 0.10
CA VAL A 92 5.25 9.58 -1.04
C VAL A 92 4.71 8.54 -2.02
N GLU A 93 3.44 8.66 -2.37
CA GLU A 93 2.78 7.80 -3.35
C GLU A 93 2.12 8.68 -4.40
N GLY A 94 2.25 8.28 -5.68
CA GLY A 94 1.71 9.04 -6.80
C GLY A 94 0.21 8.82 -7.03
N SER A 95 -0.34 7.71 -6.54
CA SER A 95 -1.77 7.41 -6.63
C SER A 95 -2.56 7.86 -5.39
N GLU A 96 -3.89 7.81 -5.50
CA GLU A 96 -4.81 8.17 -4.42
C GLU A 96 -4.83 7.15 -3.25
N ARG A 97 -4.12 6.02 -3.37
CA ARG A 97 -4.14 4.95 -2.36
C ARG A 97 -2.83 4.18 -2.25
N LEU A 98 -2.54 3.73 -1.04
CA LEU A 98 -1.45 2.82 -0.73
C LEU A 98 -1.80 1.36 -1.06
N GLY A 99 -0.77 0.52 -1.22
CA GLY A 99 -0.89 -0.94 -1.44
C GLY A 99 -0.44 -1.41 -2.82
N GLY A 100 0.04 -0.52 -3.69
CA GLY A 100 0.47 -0.86 -5.04
C GLY A 100 -0.65 -1.55 -5.83
N TRP A 101 -0.37 -2.69 -6.46
CA TRP A 101 -1.35 -3.44 -7.24
C TRP A 101 -2.31 -4.32 -6.42
N ILE A 102 -2.12 -4.46 -5.11
CA ILE A 102 -3.00 -5.28 -4.25
C ILE A 102 -4.20 -4.46 -3.81
N ARG A 103 -5.42 -4.99 -3.96
CA ARG A 103 -6.64 -4.30 -3.53
C ARG A 103 -7.69 -5.28 -3.04
N SER A 104 -8.16 -5.08 -1.81
CA SER A 104 -9.32 -5.81 -1.31
C SER A 104 -10.62 -5.07 -1.67
N ILE A 105 -11.60 -5.78 -2.22
CA ILE A 105 -12.97 -5.28 -2.39
C ILE A 105 -13.94 -6.17 -1.61
N ARG A 106 -15.03 -5.58 -1.11
CA ARG A 106 -16.09 -6.33 -0.42
C ARG A 106 -17.32 -6.43 -1.32
N GLY A 107 -17.81 -7.64 -1.53
CA GLY A 107 -19.04 -7.91 -2.26
C GLY A 107 -20.30 -7.56 -1.44
N PRO A 108 -21.47 -7.48 -2.09
CA PRO A 108 -22.75 -7.23 -1.43
C PRO A 108 -23.13 -8.28 -0.39
N ASP A 109 -22.63 -9.50 -0.54
CA ASP A 109 -22.80 -10.65 0.35
C ASP A 109 -21.77 -10.71 1.49
N GLY A 110 -20.89 -9.71 1.59
CA GLY A 110 -19.83 -9.65 2.59
C GLY A 110 -18.56 -10.43 2.21
N ALA A 111 -18.52 -11.08 1.04
CA ALA A 111 -17.31 -11.74 0.55
C ALA A 111 -16.18 -10.73 0.32
N VAL A 112 -14.93 -11.11 0.63
CA VAL A 112 -13.74 -10.28 0.39
C VAL A 112 -12.97 -10.83 -0.80
N PHE A 113 -12.69 -9.98 -1.78
CA PHE A 113 -11.91 -10.32 -2.97
C PHE A 113 -10.57 -9.59 -2.94
N GLU A 114 -9.48 -10.35 -2.93
CA GLU A 114 -8.12 -9.82 -2.98
C GLU A 114 -7.63 -9.68 -4.43
N LEU A 115 -7.81 -8.51 -5.01
CA LEU A 115 -7.37 -8.23 -6.38
C LEU A 115 -5.86 -8.03 -6.44
N GLY A 116 -5.26 -8.52 -7.51
CA GLY A 116 -3.87 -8.29 -7.83
C GLY A 116 -3.48 -8.97 -9.15
N PRO A 117 -2.31 -8.65 -9.70
CA PRO A 117 -1.86 -9.19 -10.98
C PRO A 117 -1.56 -10.69 -10.90
N ARG A 118 -1.24 -11.21 -9.70
CA ARG A 118 -1.13 -12.64 -9.42
C ARG A 118 -1.81 -12.99 -8.11
N GLY A 119 -3.02 -13.55 -8.22
CA GLY A 119 -3.70 -14.32 -7.17
C GLY A 119 -4.91 -13.65 -6.51
N ILE A 120 -5.92 -14.49 -6.23
CA ILE A 120 -6.93 -14.37 -5.17
C ILE A 120 -6.78 -15.64 -4.31
N ARG A 121 -6.85 -15.52 -2.98
CA ARG A 121 -7.27 -16.65 -2.13
C ARG A 121 -8.72 -16.40 -1.73
N PRO A 122 -9.69 -17.13 -2.30
CA PRO A 122 -11.05 -17.03 -1.80
C PRO A 122 -11.05 -17.57 -0.37
N ALA A 123 -11.69 -16.85 0.56
CA ALA A 123 -11.90 -17.31 1.92
C ALA A 123 -13.41 -17.51 2.17
N GLY A 124 -13.77 -18.57 2.91
CA GLY A 124 -15.14 -18.87 3.30
C GLY A 124 -15.97 -19.64 2.27
N ALA A 125 -17.18 -20.02 2.67
CA ALA A 125 -18.09 -20.88 1.88
C ALA A 125 -18.52 -20.23 0.55
N LEU A 126 -18.56 -18.90 0.46
CA LEU A 126 -18.88 -18.16 -0.76
C LEU A 126 -17.70 -18.11 -1.74
N GLY A 127 -16.47 -17.92 -1.25
CA GLY A 127 -15.27 -18.00 -2.08
C GLY A 127 -15.02 -19.41 -2.64
N ALA A 128 -15.50 -20.45 -1.95
CA ALA A 128 -15.46 -21.84 -2.38
C ALA A 128 -16.52 -22.18 -3.46
N ARG A 129 -17.57 -21.37 -3.63
CA ARG A 129 -18.64 -21.59 -4.64
C ARG A 129 -18.28 -21.12 -6.04
N THR A 130 -17.00 -21.30 -6.38
CA THR A 130 -16.41 -21.19 -7.72
C THR A 130 -16.16 -19.76 -8.18
N LEU A 131 -15.04 -19.20 -7.72
CA LEU A 131 -14.44 -18.05 -8.37
C LEU A 131 -13.44 -18.55 -9.40
N LEU A 132 -13.85 -18.55 -10.67
CA LEU A 132 -12.94 -18.84 -11.76
C LEU A 132 -12.14 -17.58 -12.09
N MET A 133 -10.83 -17.62 -11.84
CA MET A 133 -9.93 -16.56 -12.27
C MET A 133 -9.37 -16.89 -13.65
N VAL A 134 -9.68 -16.04 -14.62
CA VAL A 134 -9.06 -16.10 -15.94
C VAL A 134 -8.01 -15.01 -16.05
N MET A 135 -6.76 -15.40 -16.29
CA MET A 135 -5.69 -14.46 -16.57
C MET A 135 -5.54 -14.29 -18.08
N LEU A 136 -5.82 -13.09 -18.57
CA LEU A 136 -5.62 -12.70 -19.96
C LEU A 136 -4.37 -11.81 -20.08
N GLY A 137 -3.56 -12.05 -21.11
CA GLY A 137 -2.31 -11.31 -21.30
C GLY A 137 -1.49 -11.83 -22.49
N GLY A 138 -0.18 -11.88 -22.31
CA GLY A 138 0.76 -12.39 -23.32
C GLY A 138 0.78 -11.58 -24.62
N SER A 139 1.20 -12.22 -25.71
CA SER A 139 1.34 -11.61 -27.04
C SER A 139 0.01 -11.09 -27.58
N TRP A 140 -1.11 -11.74 -27.25
CA TRP A 140 -2.45 -11.29 -27.64
C TRP A 140 -2.73 -9.86 -27.15
N LEU A 141 -2.57 -9.61 -25.85
CA LEU A 141 -2.78 -8.27 -25.28
C LEU A 141 -1.78 -7.26 -25.85
N GLN A 142 -0.50 -7.63 -25.95
CA GLN A 142 0.54 -6.76 -26.52
C GLN A 142 0.24 -6.36 -27.97
N THR A 143 -0.30 -7.28 -28.77
CA THR A 143 -0.68 -7.01 -30.16
C THR A 143 -1.87 -6.05 -30.22
N LEU A 144 -2.87 -6.21 -29.36
CA LEU A 144 -4.00 -5.28 -29.27
C LEU A 144 -3.56 -3.88 -28.85
N GLU A 145 -2.65 -3.78 -27.88
CA GLU A 145 -2.04 -2.52 -27.47
C GLU A 145 -1.24 -1.87 -28.59
N ALA A 146 -0.38 -2.62 -29.28
CA ALA A 146 0.44 -2.12 -30.39
C ALA A 146 -0.40 -1.64 -31.58
N ARG A 147 -1.59 -2.22 -31.78
CA ARG A 147 -2.54 -1.83 -32.82
C ARG A 147 -3.48 -0.69 -32.39
N SER A 148 -3.31 -0.15 -31.19
CA SER A 148 -4.18 0.89 -30.61
C SER A 148 -5.66 0.49 -30.62
N CYS A 149 -5.95 -0.79 -30.42
CA CYS A 149 -7.32 -1.28 -30.32
C CYS A 149 -8.00 -0.77 -29.04
N VAL A 150 -9.31 -0.60 -29.07
CA VAL A 150 -10.10 -0.27 -27.87
C VAL A 150 -10.12 -1.48 -26.93
N LEU A 151 -9.54 -1.33 -25.74
CA LEU A 151 -9.46 -2.37 -24.72
C LEU A 151 -10.64 -2.21 -23.73
N SER A 152 -11.83 -2.65 -24.14
CA SER A 152 -13.04 -2.57 -23.32
C SER A 152 -13.16 -3.74 -22.35
N GLN A 153 -13.95 -3.59 -21.29
CA GLN A 153 -14.18 -4.68 -20.33
C GLN A 153 -14.92 -5.86 -20.99
N GLU A 154 -15.82 -5.57 -21.92
CA GLU A 154 -16.59 -6.56 -22.67
C GLU A 154 -15.69 -7.47 -23.51
N LEU A 155 -14.64 -6.91 -24.13
CA LEU A 155 -13.67 -7.70 -24.89
C LEU A 155 -12.99 -8.76 -24.00
N PHE A 156 -12.50 -8.36 -22.82
CA PHE A 156 -11.85 -9.27 -21.89
C PHE A 156 -12.83 -10.28 -21.30
N GLN A 157 -14.05 -9.86 -20.99
CA GLN A 157 -15.10 -10.77 -20.51
C GLN A 157 -15.41 -11.85 -21.55
N GLN A 158 -15.63 -11.47 -22.81
CA GLN A 158 -15.95 -12.41 -23.89
C GLN A 158 -14.81 -13.41 -24.13
N GLU A 159 -13.56 -12.93 -24.16
CA GLU A 159 -12.41 -13.82 -24.35
C GLU A 159 -12.24 -14.77 -23.16
N ALA A 160 -12.50 -14.30 -21.94
CA ALA A 160 -12.49 -15.14 -20.75
C ALA A 160 -13.59 -16.21 -20.83
N GLU A 161 -14.85 -15.84 -21.07
CA GLU A 161 -15.98 -16.78 -21.18
C GLU A 161 -15.73 -17.85 -22.26
N LYS A 162 -15.17 -17.46 -23.40
CA LYS A 162 -14.78 -18.39 -24.47
C LYS A 162 -13.70 -19.38 -24.01
N ALA A 163 -12.66 -18.90 -23.33
CA ALA A 163 -11.61 -19.76 -22.79
C ALA A 163 -12.18 -20.76 -21.78
N VAL A 164 -13.07 -20.31 -20.90
CA VAL A 164 -13.74 -21.12 -19.88
C VAL A 164 -14.64 -22.19 -20.48
N ALA A 165 -15.47 -21.82 -21.46
CA ALA A 165 -16.34 -22.75 -22.15
C ALA A 165 -15.53 -23.84 -22.88
N THR A 166 -14.40 -23.47 -23.47
CA THR A 166 -13.53 -24.38 -24.22
C THR A 166 -12.72 -25.30 -23.32
N GLN A 167 -12.13 -24.78 -22.24
CA GLN A 167 -11.18 -25.50 -21.40
C GLN A 167 -11.85 -26.27 -20.27
N LEU A 168 -12.95 -25.75 -19.72
CA LEU A 168 -13.62 -26.30 -18.54
C LEU A 168 -15.03 -26.81 -18.85
N GLY A 169 -15.54 -26.59 -20.07
CA GLY A 169 -16.88 -27.02 -20.48
C GLY A 169 -18.02 -26.23 -19.83
N LEU A 170 -17.72 -25.16 -19.09
CA LEU A 170 -18.72 -24.30 -18.45
C LEU A 170 -19.28 -23.32 -19.49
N LYS A 171 -20.44 -23.66 -20.05
CA LYS A 171 -21.10 -22.89 -21.12
C LYS A 171 -22.14 -21.89 -20.61
N GLU A 172 -22.51 -21.99 -19.33
CA GLU A 172 -23.44 -21.06 -18.70
C GLU A 172 -22.75 -19.73 -18.39
N PRO A 173 -23.44 -18.58 -18.56
CA PRO A 173 -22.86 -17.28 -18.27
C PRO A 173 -22.59 -17.13 -16.75
N PRO A 174 -21.52 -16.42 -16.36
CA PRO A 174 -21.22 -16.19 -14.95
C PRO A 174 -22.30 -15.31 -14.31
N SER A 175 -22.68 -15.61 -13.06
CA SER A 175 -23.64 -14.78 -12.31
C SER A 175 -23.07 -13.39 -11.99
N HIS A 176 -21.75 -13.28 -11.85
CA HIS A 176 -21.02 -12.04 -11.63
C HIS A 176 -19.68 -12.10 -12.38
N CYS A 177 -19.30 -10.99 -13.02
CA CYS A 177 -18.01 -10.84 -13.70
C CYS A 177 -17.31 -9.58 -13.22
N LEU A 178 -16.01 -9.69 -12.92
CA LEU A 178 -15.16 -8.56 -12.58
C LEU A 178 -13.95 -8.57 -13.52
N VAL A 179 -13.77 -7.47 -14.25
CA VAL A 179 -12.69 -7.30 -15.22
C VAL A 179 -11.77 -6.18 -14.75
N HIS A 180 -10.50 -6.51 -14.56
CA HIS A 180 -9.46 -5.55 -14.19
C HIS A 180 -8.27 -5.66 -15.13
N LEU A 181 -7.98 -4.58 -15.85
CA LEU A 181 -6.79 -4.48 -16.70
C LEU A 181 -5.65 -3.83 -15.93
N HIS A 182 -4.61 -4.60 -15.65
CA HIS A 182 -3.40 -4.11 -14.97
C HIS A 182 -2.29 -3.86 -15.99
N LYS A 183 -2.10 -2.60 -16.39
CA LYS A 183 -1.03 -2.18 -17.30
C LYS A 183 0.34 -2.25 -16.62
N ASN A 184 1.34 -2.81 -17.30
CA ASN A 184 2.74 -2.83 -16.87
C ASN A 184 2.95 -3.35 -15.42
N CYS A 185 2.11 -4.29 -14.97
CA CYS A 185 2.00 -4.65 -13.56
C CYS A 185 2.95 -5.77 -13.09
N ILE A 186 3.46 -6.57 -14.02
CA ILE A 186 4.42 -7.65 -13.74
C ILE A 186 5.71 -7.34 -14.50
N PRO A 187 6.77 -6.91 -13.80
CA PRO A 187 8.09 -6.71 -14.39
C PRO A 187 8.58 -7.97 -15.10
N GLN A 188 9.19 -7.80 -16.27
CA GLN A 188 9.73 -8.88 -17.08
C GLN A 188 11.26 -8.88 -16.97
N TYR A 189 11.81 -9.88 -16.26
CA TYR A 189 13.25 -10.04 -16.09
C TYR A 189 13.83 -10.73 -17.33
N THR A 190 14.15 -9.93 -18.34
CA THR A 190 14.72 -10.42 -19.61
C THR A 190 16.21 -10.79 -19.45
N LEU A 191 16.79 -11.41 -20.49
CA LEU A 191 18.23 -11.70 -20.52
C LEU A 191 19.05 -10.43 -20.20
N GLY A 192 20.06 -10.60 -19.36
CA GLY A 192 20.87 -9.49 -18.84
C GLY A 192 20.24 -8.71 -17.68
N HIS A 193 19.09 -9.13 -17.12
CA HIS A 193 18.50 -8.48 -15.94
C HIS A 193 19.50 -8.31 -14.79
N TRP A 194 20.24 -9.36 -14.46
CA TRP A 194 21.28 -9.30 -13.41
C TRP A 194 22.36 -8.25 -13.70
N GLN A 195 22.76 -8.06 -14.97
CA GLN A 195 23.75 -7.05 -15.35
C GLN A 195 23.18 -5.65 -15.20
N LYS A 196 21.89 -5.44 -15.49
CA LYS A 196 21.22 -4.16 -15.28
C LYS A 196 21.19 -3.80 -13.80
N LEU A 197 20.86 -4.78 -12.94
CA LEU A 197 20.88 -4.60 -11.49
C LEU A 197 22.28 -4.29 -10.98
N GLN A 198 23.26 -5.10 -11.36
CA GLN A 198 24.66 -4.89 -11.00
C GLN A 198 25.15 -3.50 -11.41
N SER A 199 24.87 -3.10 -12.65
CA SER A 199 25.25 -1.79 -13.19
C SER A 199 24.61 -0.64 -12.39
N ALA A 200 23.32 -0.76 -12.06
CA ALA A 200 22.61 0.22 -11.24
C ALA A 200 23.25 0.33 -9.84
N THR A 201 23.44 -0.79 -9.15
CA THR A 201 24.03 -0.81 -7.80
C THR A 201 25.45 -0.27 -7.78
N GLN A 202 26.28 -0.64 -8.77
CA GLN A 202 27.64 -0.12 -8.92
C GLN A 202 27.63 1.39 -9.15
N TYR A 203 26.72 1.91 -9.97
CA TYR A 203 26.60 3.34 -10.22
C TYR A 203 26.21 4.10 -8.94
N LEU A 204 25.20 3.61 -8.20
CA LEU A 204 24.78 4.22 -6.93
C LEU A 204 25.94 4.28 -5.92
N ALA A 205 26.70 3.19 -5.80
CA ALA A 205 27.86 3.11 -4.91
C ALA A 205 29.00 4.04 -5.35
N ALA A 206 29.36 4.02 -6.64
CA ALA A 206 30.44 4.85 -7.19
C ALA A 206 30.17 6.35 -7.03
N GLN A 207 28.91 6.75 -7.22
CA GLN A 207 28.47 8.13 -7.06
C GLN A 207 28.12 8.49 -5.61
N LYS A 208 28.20 7.53 -4.67
CA LYS A 208 27.84 7.69 -3.26
C LYS A 208 26.45 8.31 -3.08
N LEU A 209 25.50 7.91 -3.93
CA LEU A 209 24.15 8.43 -3.88
C LEU A 209 23.42 7.87 -2.65
N PRO A 210 22.77 8.70 -1.82
CA PRO A 210 21.99 8.25 -0.68
C PRO A 210 20.62 7.70 -1.14
N LEU A 211 20.66 6.66 -1.97
CA LEU A 211 19.50 6.05 -2.61
C LEU A 211 19.60 4.52 -2.53
N THR A 212 18.51 3.89 -2.09
CA THR A 212 18.35 2.44 -2.04
C THR A 212 17.19 2.03 -2.92
N LEU A 213 17.36 0.91 -3.63
CA LEU A 213 16.35 0.36 -4.55
C LEU A 213 15.63 -0.82 -3.90
N ALA A 214 14.31 -0.88 -4.03
CA ALA A 214 13.48 -1.98 -3.52
C ALA A 214 12.21 -2.15 -4.36
N GLY A 215 11.65 -3.36 -4.39
CA GLY A 215 10.42 -3.65 -5.11
C GLY A 215 10.52 -4.67 -6.23
N ALA A 216 9.35 -4.94 -6.82
CA ALA A 216 9.15 -5.97 -7.83
C ALA A 216 10.00 -5.81 -9.10
N SER A 217 10.58 -4.63 -9.33
CA SER A 217 11.43 -4.37 -10.49
C SER A 217 12.85 -4.90 -10.34
N TYR A 218 13.25 -5.35 -9.15
CA TYR A 218 14.64 -5.72 -8.85
C TYR A 218 14.80 -7.23 -8.65
N GLU A 219 14.66 -7.73 -7.42
CA GLU A 219 15.15 -9.07 -7.05
C GLU A 219 14.05 -10.12 -6.83
N GLY A 220 12.80 -9.80 -7.17
CA GLY A 220 11.70 -10.76 -7.10
C GLY A 220 10.34 -10.10 -7.27
N VAL A 221 9.44 -10.79 -7.97
CA VAL A 221 8.10 -10.28 -8.30
C VAL A 221 7.03 -10.76 -7.33
N ALA A 222 7.33 -11.67 -6.41
CA ALA A 222 6.34 -12.14 -5.45
C ALA A 222 6.11 -11.11 -4.33
N VAL A 223 4.95 -11.22 -3.68
CA VAL A 223 4.62 -10.37 -2.52
C VAL A 223 5.67 -10.52 -1.41
N ASN A 224 6.12 -11.76 -1.15
CA ASN A 224 7.14 -12.03 -0.16
C ASN A 224 8.47 -11.35 -0.50
N ASP A 225 8.91 -11.44 -1.76
CA ASP A 225 10.13 -10.76 -2.25
C ASP A 225 10.01 -9.23 -2.10
N CYS A 226 8.82 -8.68 -2.36
CA CYS A 226 8.55 -7.26 -2.18
C CYS A 226 8.63 -6.84 -0.70
N ILE A 227 8.09 -7.64 0.21
CA ILE A 227 8.18 -7.37 1.66
C ILE A 227 9.63 -7.43 2.10
N GLU A 228 10.35 -8.48 1.71
CA GLU A 228 11.74 -8.70 2.09
C GLU A 228 12.67 -7.60 1.54
N SER A 229 12.52 -7.22 0.26
CA SER A 229 13.28 -6.09 -0.30
C SER A 229 13.01 -4.77 0.43
N GLY A 230 11.77 -4.54 0.90
CA GLY A 230 11.45 -3.38 1.74
C GLY A 230 12.15 -3.43 3.10
N ARG A 231 12.18 -4.60 3.75
CA ARG A 231 12.91 -4.83 5.00
C ARG A 231 14.41 -4.58 4.83
N GLN A 232 15.02 -5.14 3.79
CA GLN A 232 16.45 -4.98 3.50
C GLN A 232 16.79 -3.52 3.21
N ALA A 233 15.97 -2.81 2.45
CA ALA A 233 16.19 -1.40 2.18
C ALA A 233 16.16 -0.55 3.46
N ALA A 234 15.23 -0.83 4.38
CA ALA A 234 15.22 -0.19 5.69
C ALA A 234 16.50 -0.47 6.48
N ALA A 235 16.95 -1.73 6.50
CA ALA A 235 18.17 -2.14 7.19
C ALA A 235 19.43 -1.44 6.63
N GLN A 236 19.54 -1.33 5.31
CA GLN A 236 20.64 -0.62 4.64
C GLN A 236 20.65 0.87 5.02
N VAL A 237 19.49 1.54 5.00
CA VAL A 237 19.37 2.96 5.37
C VAL A 237 19.69 3.22 6.85
N LEU A 238 19.33 2.28 7.73
CA LEU A 238 19.64 2.35 9.15
C LEU A 238 21.10 1.99 9.46
N GLY A 239 21.81 1.37 8.50
CA GLY A 239 23.17 0.85 8.69
C GLY A 239 23.24 -0.41 9.57
N THR A 240 22.15 -1.18 9.65
CA THR A 240 22.05 -2.37 10.52
C THR A 240 22.47 -3.67 9.84
N GLU A 241 22.65 -3.68 8.52
CA GLU A 241 23.22 -4.82 7.79
C GLU A 241 24.47 -4.38 7.02
N SER A 242 25.64 -4.85 7.46
CA SER A 242 26.89 -4.81 6.70
C SER A 242 26.86 -5.94 5.68
N ASN A 243 26.98 -5.60 4.39
CA ASN A 243 27.09 -6.56 3.28
C ASN A 243 28.05 -7.71 3.66
N ILE A 244 27.51 -8.94 3.71
CA ILE A 244 28.29 -10.18 3.75
C ILE A 244 28.78 -10.48 2.33
#